data_AF-A0A060Z3K2-F1
#
_entry.id   AF-A0A060Z3K2-F1
#
_cell.length_a   1.000
_cell.length_b   1.000
_cell.length_c   1.000
_cell.angle_alpha   90.00
_cell.angle_beta   90.00
_cell.angle_gamma   90.00
#
_symmetry.space_group_name_H-M   'P 1'
#
loop_
_entity.id
_entity.type
_entity.pdbx_description
1 polymer ?
#
loop_
_entity_poly.entity_id
_entity_poly.type
_entity_poly.pdbx_seq_one_letter_code
_entity_poly.pdbx_strand_id
1 'polypeptide(L)'
;MMMFLSFCSSGFYRVGGILFGGNCLQCECNDHATECDINGVCLDCTHNTTGPHCNQCLPGYYGDTSEGTPEDCQRCACPLIVATNNFSPTCLLEGPGQVTCDQCQQGYTGTKCERCANGYHGDPTVAGKECVLCECNGNVDPWDPGHCDTSSGVCLKCHSHTSGDDCERCEDGYYGDAITAKNCQGKRAVMMMMMFFVLIEDSSTDPLTDTNLLQETSFT
;
A
#
# COMPACT_ATOMS: atom_id res chain seq x y z
N MET A 1 39.77 5.17 -48.44
CA MET A 1 41.05 5.63 -47.88
C MET A 1 40.84 7.02 -47.28
N MET A 2 40.34 7.12 -46.04
CA MET A 2 40.19 8.42 -45.35
C MET A 2 41.30 8.54 -44.31
N MET A 3 42.51 8.72 -44.82
CA MET A 3 43.68 9.13 -44.06
C MET A 3 43.84 10.61 -44.40
N PHE A 4 43.85 11.52 -43.43
CA PHE A 4 44.41 12.90 -43.45
C PHE A 4 43.76 13.91 -42.48
N LEU A 5 43.05 13.47 -41.43
CA LEU A 5 42.70 14.39 -40.33
C LEU A 5 43.15 13.82 -38.98
N SER A 6 43.64 14.72 -38.14
CA SER A 6 43.88 14.50 -36.70
C SER A 6 42.62 14.06 -35.94
N PHE A 7 41.46 14.10 -36.60
CA PHE A 7 40.14 13.74 -36.07
C PHE A 7 39.49 12.65 -36.93
N CYS A 8 38.70 11.79 -36.30
CA CYS A 8 37.83 10.84 -36.99
C CYS A 8 36.55 11.55 -37.47
N SER A 9 35.85 10.97 -38.45
CA SER A 9 34.51 11.43 -38.84
C SER A 9 33.52 11.25 -37.68
N SER A 10 32.41 12.00 -37.71
CA SER A 10 31.26 11.82 -36.79
C SER A 10 30.83 10.35 -36.74
N GLY A 11 30.56 9.84 -35.52
CA GLY A 11 30.25 8.44 -35.26
C GLY A 11 31.45 7.48 -35.30
N PHE A 12 32.67 8.00 -35.30
CA PHE A 12 33.89 7.20 -35.18
C PHE A 12 34.83 7.80 -34.12
N TYR A 13 35.52 6.92 -33.38
CA TYR A 13 36.54 7.29 -32.40
C TYR A 13 37.90 6.70 -32.76
N ARG A 14 38.97 7.32 -32.25
CA ARG A 14 40.35 6.95 -32.56
C ARG A 14 40.87 5.94 -31.55
N VAL A 15 41.40 4.82 -32.04
CA VAL A 15 42.00 3.79 -31.18
C VAL A 15 43.50 4.01 -31.01
N GLY A 16 44.00 3.81 -29.77
CA GLY A 16 45.43 3.71 -29.48
C GLY A 16 46.23 5.01 -29.51
N GLY A 17 45.58 6.19 -29.51
CA GLY A 17 46.25 7.49 -29.32
C GLY A 17 47.20 7.95 -30.44
N ILE A 18 47.26 7.23 -31.57
CA ILE A 18 48.14 7.58 -32.70
C ILE A 18 47.51 8.73 -33.51
N LEU A 19 48.07 9.94 -33.35
CA LEU A 19 47.58 11.19 -33.95
C LEU A 19 47.58 11.19 -35.48
N PHE A 20 48.53 10.54 -36.14
CA PHE A 20 48.66 10.50 -37.59
C PHE A 20 48.64 9.05 -38.09
N GLY A 21 47.71 8.72 -38.97
CA GLY A 21 47.56 7.36 -39.51
C GLY A 21 46.95 6.35 -38.52
N GLY A 22 46.42 6.79 -37.38
CA GLY A 22 45.68 5.92 -36.46
C GLY A 22 44.34 5.45 -37.03
N ASN A 23 43.88 4.28 -36.57
CA ASN A 23 42.62 3.69 -36.99
C ASN A 23 41.44 4.37 -36.28
N CYS A 24 40.40 4.68 -37.06
CA CYS A 24 39.11 5.12 -36.56
C CYS A 24 38.15 3.93 -36.58
N LEU A 25 37.52 3.63 -35.44
CA LEU A 25 36.47 2.60 -35.33
C LEU A 25 35.12 3.28 -35.15
N GLN A 26 34.07 2.63 -35.66
CA GLN A 26 32.70 3.12 -35.52
C GLN A 26 32.27 3.02 -34.05
N CYS A 27 31.49 3.99 -33.59
CA CYS A 27 30.83 3.92 -32.29
C CYS A 27 29.77 2.81 -32.32
N GLU A 28 29.82 1.87 -31.37
CA GLU A 28 28.85 0.80 -31.22
C GLU A 28 27.83 1.17 -30.11
N CYS A 29 26.77 1.87 -30.51
CA CYS A 29 25.77 2.44 -29.59
C CYS A 29 24.35 1.86 -29.78
N ASN A 30 24.23 0.70 -30.41
CA ASN A 30 22.95 0.04 -30.73
C ASN A 30 21.94 1.00 -31.40
N ASP A 31 22.39 1.89 -32.28
CA ASP A 31 21.58 2.94 -32.92
C ASP A 31 20.81 3.88 -31.97
N HIS A 32 21.12 3.86 -30.67
CA HIS A 32 20.57 4.76 -29.66
C HIS A 32 21.43 6.01 -29.40
N ALA A 33 22.63 6.07 -29.97
CA ALA A 33 23.45 7.28 -30.01
C ALA A 33 24.29 7.29 -31.29
N THR A 34 24.64 8.49 -31.76
CA THR A 34 25.47 8.66 -32.96
C THR A 34 26.92 9.01 -32.65
N GLU A 35 27.25 9.38 -31.42
CA GLU A 35 28.59 9.84 -31.03
C GLU A 35 29.08 9.09 -29.79
N CYS A 36 30.40 8.96 -29.68
CA CYS A 36 31.06 8.33 -28.54
C CYS A 36 32.35 9.08 -28.15
N ASP A 37 32.81 8.86 -26.92
CA ASP A 37 34.03 9.45 -26.39
C ASP A 37 35.30 8.81 -26.96
N ILE A 38 36.48 9.23 -26.47
CA ILE A 38 37.77 8.70 -26.92
C ILE A 38 37.99 7.22 -26.59
N ASN A 39 37.19 6.65 -25.69
CA ASN A 39 37.23 5.25 -25.28
C ASN A 39 36.18 4.40 -26.02
N GLY A 40 35.34 5.00 -26.86
CA GLY A 40 34.22 4.33 -27.52
C GLY A 40 32.96 4.25 -26.67
N VAL A 41 32.87 5.00 -25.57
CA VAL A 41 31.68 5.08 -24.70
C VAL A 41 30.69 6.05 -25.31
N CYS A 42 29.47 5.59 -25.57
CA CYS A 42 28.42 6.37 -26.21
C CYS A 42 28.03 7.59 -25.39
N LEU A 43 27.77 8.68 -26.09
CA LEU A 43 27.35 9.97 -25.52
C LEU A 43 25.88 10.21 -25.86
N ASP A 44 25.15 10.82 -24.92
CA ASP A 44 23.76 11.25 -25.11
C ASP A 44 22.83 10.13 -25.64
N CYS A 45 22.83 8.97 -24.97
CA CYS A 45 21.92 7.87 -25.28
C CYS A 45 20.46 8.34 -25.35
N THR A 46 19.79 7.97 -26.44
CA THR A 46 18.39 8.31 -26.74
C THR A 46 17.49 7.07 -26.53
N HIS A 47 16.20 7.17 -26.89
CA HIS A 47 15.27 6.03 -26.82
C HIS A 47 15.14 5.41 -25.42
N ASN A 48 15.33 6.21 -24.36
CA ASN A 48 15.31 5.78 -22.95
C ASN A 48 16.36 4.70 -22.60
N THR A 49 17.50 4.73 -23.28
CA THR A 49 18.62 3.82 -23.00
C THR A 49 19.73 4.49 -22.18
N THR A 50 20.61 3.65 -21.65
CA THR A 50 21.76 4.02 -20.82
C THR A 50 22.83 2.93 -20.90
N GLY A 51 23.94 3.16 -20.19
CA GLY A 51 25.10 2.30 -20.20
C GLY A 51 26.12 2.68 -21.29
N PRO A 52 27.31 2.06 -21.28
CA PRO A 52 28.42 2.50 -22.14
C PRO A 52 28.17 2.38 -23.64
N HIS A 53 27.26 1.48 -24.03
CA HIS A 53 26.89 1.22 -25.41
C HIS A 53 25.40 1.47 -25.66
N CYS A 54 24.75 2.26 -24.79
CA CYS A 54 23.29 2.45 -24.80
C CYS A 54 22.53 1.11 -24.81
N ASN A 55 23.07 0.11 -24.11
CA ASN A 55 22.68 -1.30 -24.19
C ASN A 55 21.81 -1.75 -23.00
N GLN A 56 21.27 -0.79 -22.27
CA GLN A 56 20.43 -0.98 -21.09
C GLN A 56 19.30 0.04 -21.13
N CYS A 57 18.12 -0.32 -20.65
CA CYS A 57 17.07 0.68 -20.43
C CYS A 57 17.35 1.53 -19.19
N LEU A 58 16.91 2.79 -19.22
CA LEU A 58 16.90 3.65 -18.04
C LEU A 58 16.04 3.04 -16.91
N PRO A 59 16.31 3.38 -15.63
CA PRO A 59 15.43 3.02 -14.53
C PRO A 59 13.98 3.43 -14.81
N GLY A 60 13.03 2.52 -14.60
CA GLY A 60 11.62 2.73 -14.93
C GLY A 60 11.24 2.39 -16.38
N TYR A 61 12.18 1.84 -17.15
CA TYR A 61 11.96 1.28 -18.47
C TYR A 61 12.47 -0.16 -18.55
N TYR A 62 11.86 -0.97 -19.41
CA TYR A 62 12.23 -2.36 -19.66
C TYR A 62 12.18 -2.68 -21.16
N GLY A 63 12.92 -3.70 -21.58
CA GLY A 63 12.90 -4.21 -22.94
C GLY A 63 14.29 -4.66 -23.41
N ASP A 64 14.45 -4.77 -24.72
CA ASP A 64 15.65 -5.25 -25.39
C ASP A 64 16.14 -4.16 -26.35
N THR A 65 17.38 -3.70 -26.16
CA THR A 65 18.01 -2.58 -26.90
C THR A 65 18.75 -3.05 -28.15
N SER A 66 18.62 -4.31 -28.56
CA SER A 66 19.40 -4.87 -29.67
C SER A 66 18.85 -4.53 -31.06
N GLU A 67 17.58 -4.12 -31.16
CA GLU A 67 16.92 -3.79 -32.42
C GLU A 67 17.20 -2.34 -32.87
N GLY A 68 17.63 -1.47 -31.96
CA GLY A 68 18.01 -0.09 -32.24
C GLY A 68 16.82 0.85 -32.49
N THR A 69 15.64 0.51 -31.97
CA THR A 69 14.41 1.26 -32.22
C THR A 69 14.01 2.15 -31.04
N PRO A 70 13.21 3.22 -31.24
CA PRO A 70 12.63 3.99 -30.15
C PRO A 70 11.77 3.18 -29.18
N GLU A 71 11.26 2.03 -29.61
CA GLU A 71 10.35 1.15 -28.87
C GLU A 71 11.06 0.09 -28.02
N ASP A 72 12.39 -0.01 -28.14
CA ASP A 72 13.23 -0.99 -27.45
C ASP A 72 13.11 -0.91 -25.92
N CYS A 73 12.94 0.31 -25.39
CA CYS A 73 12.75 0.56 -23.97
C CYS A 73 11.37 1.16 -23.68
N GLN A 74 10.49 0.32 -23.14
CA GLN A 74 9.12 0.68 -22.78
C GLN A 74 9.01 1.04 -21.30
N ARG A 75 8.19 2.05 -20.99
CA ARG A 75 7.97 2.47 -19.61
C ARG A 75 7.27 1.36 -18.81
N CYS A 76 7.73 1.11 -17.59
CA CYS A 76 7.06 0.22 -16.64
C CYS A 76 5.62 0.68 -16.37
N ALA A 77 4.67 -0.26 -16.35
CA ALA A 77 3.28 -0.01 -15.98
C ALA A 77 2.99 -0.62 -14.60
N CYS A 78 3.05 0.20 -13.55
CA CYS A 78 2.98 -0.24 -12.14
C CYS A 78 1.88 0.50 -11.35
N PRO A 79 0.58 0.28 -11.60
CA PRO A 79 -0.02 -0.69 -12.51
C PRO A 79 -0.34 -0.15 -13.90
N LEU A 80 -0.40 1.18 -14.05
CA LEU A 80 -0.70 1.83 -15.32
C LEU A 80 0.52 2.58 -15.85
N ILE A 81 0.53 2.84 -17.17
CA ILE A 81 1.59 3.64 -17.81
C ILE A 81 1.43 5.14 -17.53
N VAL A 82 0.23 5.57 -17.13
CA VAL A 82 -0.06 6.98 -16.82
C VAL A 82 0.65 7.37 -15.53
N ALA A 83 1.30 8.53 -15.54
CA ALA A 83 2.15 8.97 -14.43
C ALA A 83 1.41 9.10 -13.09
N THR A 84 0.10 9.38 -13.12
CA THR A 84 -0.73 9.48 -11.90
C THR A 84 -1.01 8.14 -11.23
N ASN A 85 -0.82 7.02 -11.92
CA ASN A 85 -1.12 5.66 -11.47
C ASN A 85 0.06 4.73 -11.73
N ASN A 86 1.25 5.28 -11.58
CA ASN A 86 2.50 4.54 -11.62
C ASN A 86 3.17 4.67 -10.25
N PHE A 87 2.92 3.67 -9.41
CA PHE A 87 3.29 3.61 -8.02
C PHE A 87 4.59 2.83 -7.79
N SER A 88 5.43 2.65 -8.83
CA SER A 88 6.81 2.15 -8.68
C SER A 88 7.73 2.91 -9.64
N PRO A 89 8.88 3.43 -9.19
CA PRO A 89 9.85 4.10 -10.05
C PRO A 89 10.61 3.13 -10.97
N THR A 90 10.69 1.84 -10.59
CA THR A 90 11.47 0.82 -11.29
C THR A 90 10.64 -0.45 -11.50
N CYS A 91 11.10 -1.28 -12.43
CA CYS A 91 10.59 -2.63 -12.64
C CYS A 91 11.68 -3.54 -13.19
N LEU A 92 11.46 -4.84 -13.03
CA LEU A 92 12.34 -5.92 -13.48
C LEU A 92 11.60 -6.80 -14.51
N LEU A 93 12.35 -7.28 -15.50
CA LEU A 93 11.86 -8.25 -16.48
C LEU A 93 12.19 -9.66 -15.98
N GLU A 94 11.16 -10.42 -15.58
CA GLU A 94 11.33 -11.80 -15.08
C GLU A 94 11.23 -12.86 -16.20
N GLY A 95 10.71 -12.45 -17.36
CA GLY A 95 10.56 -13.30 -18.54
C GLY A 95 10.01 -12.49 -19.73
N PRO A 96 9.78 -13.12 -20.89
CA PRO A 96 9.27 -12.43 -22.08
C PRO A 96 7.95 -11.71 -21.78
N GLY A 97 7.99 -10.38 -21.75
CA GLY A 97 6.83 -9.52 -21.45
C GLY A 97 6.32 -9.58 -20.01
N GLN A 98 7.01 -10.30 -19.10
CA GLN A 98 6.62 -10.39 -17.70
C GLN A 98 7.42 -9.40 -16.87
N VAL A 99 6.74 -8.32 -16.49
CA VAL A 99 7.32 -7.20 -15.74
C VAL A 99 6.78 -7.21 -14.31
N THR A 100 7.70 -7.17 -13.35
CA THR A 100 7.42 -7.10 -11.92
C THR A 100 8.00 -5.79 -11.37
N CYS A 101 7.17 -5.02 -10.70
CA CYS A 101 7.53 -3.76 -10.08
C CYS A 101 8.14 -4.04 -8.70
N ASP A 102 9.37 -3.56 -8.48
CA ASP A 102 10.22 -3.95 -7.36
C ASP A 102 10.26 -2.90 -6.23
N GLN A 103 9.71 -1.71 -6.47
CA GLN A 103 9.70 -0.59 -5.52
C GLN A 103 8.30 0.03 -5.39
N CYS A 104 7.29 -0.77 -5.08
CA CYS A 104 5.95 -0.24 -4.79
C CYS A 104 5.99 0.81 -3.68
N GLN A 105 5.35 1.95 -3.94
CA GLN A 105 5.18 3.04 -2.98
C GLN A 105 4.40 2.57 -1.75
N GLN A 106 4.51 3.34 -0.66
CA GLN A 106 3.76 3.08 0.56
C GLN A 106 2.25 3.03 0.28
N GLY A 107 1.58 2.02 0.83
CA GLY A 107 0.15 1.82 0.63
C GLY A 107 -0.21 0.95 -0.57
N TYR A 108 0.77 0.52 -1.38
CA TYR A 108 0.56 -0.33 -2.55
C TYR A 108 1.25 -1.68 -2.39
N THR A 109 0.68 -2.71 -3.03
CA THR A 109 1.22 -4.07 -3.03
C THR A 109 0.78 -4.81 -4.31
N GLY A 110 1.32 -6.01 -4.52
CA GLY A 110 1.15 -6.77 -5.76
C GLY A 110 2.35 -6.68 -6.69
N THR A 111 2.37 -7.50 -7.73
CA THR A 111 3.49 -7.56 -8.67
C THR A 111 3.60 -6.32 -9.55
N LYS A 112 2.51 -5.55 -9.68
CA LYS A 112 2.44 -4.30 -10.41
C LYS A 112 1.96 -3.15 -9.53
N CYS A 113 2.05 -3.28 -8.20
CA CYS A 113 1.50 -2.29 -7.26
C CYS A 113 -0.01 -2.04 -7.51
N GLU A 114 -0.72 -3.07 -7.97
CA GLU A 114 -2.10 -3.03 -8.44
C GLU A 114 -3.14 -3.20 -7.34
N ARG A 115 -2.70 -3.35 -6.08
CA ARG A 115 -3.58 -3.55 -4.91
C ARG A 115 -3.17 -2.63 -3.78
N CYS A 116 -4.12 -2.28 -2.93
CA CYS A 116 -3.81 -1.56 -1.70
C CYS A 116 -3.21 -2.50 -0.66
N ALA A 117 -2.17 -2.02 0.02
CA ALA A 117 -1.52 -2.69 1.12
C ALA A 117 -2.44 -2.70 2.36
N ASN A 118 -2.01 -3.42 3.40
CA ASN A 118 -2.73 -3.49 4.66
C ASN A 118 -2.92 -2.09 5.28
N GLY A 119 -4.14 -1.77 5.72
CA GLY A 119 -4.48 -0.46 6.26
C GLY A 119 -4.75 0.62 5.21
N TYR A 120 -4.79 0.26 3.93
CA TYR A 120 -5.13 1.16 2.83
C TYR A 120 -6.29 0.60 2.03
N HIS A 121 -7.07 1.48 1.41
CA HIS A 121 -8.15 1.10 0.52
C HIS A 121 -8.22 1.96 -0.75
N GLY A 122 -8.84 1.42 -1.81
CA GLY A 122 -8.99 2.11 -3.09
C GLY A 122 -8.84 1.17 -4.28
N ASP A 123 -8.71 1.75 -5.47
CA ASP A 123 -8.50 1.02 -6.72
C ASP A 123 -7.42 1.68 -7.58
N PRO A 124 -6.14 1.27 -7.46
CA PRO A 124 -5.04 1.88 -8.20
C PRO A 124 -5.07 1.56 -9.70
N THR A 125 -5.92 0.62 -10.15
CA THR A 125 -6.03 0.20 -11.56
C THR A 125 -6.89 1.14 -12.39
N VAL A 126 -7.57 2.09 -11.75
CA VAL A 126 -8.38 3.12 -12.40
C VAL A 126 -7.62 4.44 -12.41
N ALA A 127 -7.47 5.04 -13.59
CA ALA A 127 -6.77 6.32 -13.74
C ALA A 127 -7.34 7.40 -12.81
N GLY A 128 -6.47 8.06 -12.04
CA GLY A 128 -6.82 9.10 -11.07
C GLY A 128 -7.30 8.57 -9.71
N LYS A 129 -7.38 7.24 -9.52
CA LYS A 129 -7.65 6.63 -8.21
C LYS A 129 -6.35 6.16 -7.57
N GLU A 130 -6.32 6.15 -6.25
CA GLU A 130 -5.13 5.85 -5.45
C GLU A 130 -5.52 5.06 -4.19
N CYS A 131 -4.53 4.48 -3.53
CA CYS A 131 -4.71 3.84 -2.23
C CYS A 131 -4.59 4.88 -1.13
N VAL A 132 -5.63 5.02 -0.31
CA VAL A 132 -5.68 5.96 0.82
C VAL A 132 -5.74 5.19 2.14
N LEU A 133 -5.25 5.80 3.22
CA LEU A 133 -5.23 5.17 4.54
C LEU A 133 -6.67 4.95 5.04
N CYS A 134 -6.91 3.83 5.72
CA CYS A 134 -8.18 3.56 6.38
C CYS A 134 -8.35 4.44 7.63
N GLU A 135 -9.50 5.11 7.76
CA GLU A 135 -9.78 6.06 8.83
C GLU A 135 -10.64 5.44 9.94
N CYS A 136 -10.09 4.44 10.64
CA CYS A 136 -10.82 3.72 11.70
C CYS A 136 -10.87 4.44 13.05
N ASN A 137 -10.74 5.76 13.07
CA ASN A 137 -10.69 6.61 14.27
C ASN A 137 -9.67 6.16 15.35
N GLY A 138 -8.64 5.39 14.99
CA GLY A 138 -7.70 4.79 15.97
C GLY A 138 -8.34 3.75 16.89
N ASN A 139 -9.50 3.18 16.50
CA ASN A 139 -10.20 2.12 17.22
C ASN A 139 -9.91 0.73 16.64
N VAL A 140 -8.82 0.57 15.91
CA VAL A 140 -8.34 -0.72 15.38
C VAL A 140 -6.87 -0.89 15.74
N ASP A 141 -6.37 -2.13 15.72
CA ASP A 141 -4.95 -2.41 15.78
C ASP A 141 -4.35 -2.26 14.36
N PRO A 142 -3.49 -1.26 14.10
CA PRO A 142 -2.89 -1.06 12.78
C PRO A 142 -1.96 -2.20 12.34
N TRP A 143 -1.49 -3.03 13.28
CA TRP A 143 -0.64 -4.18 13.01
C TRP A 143 -1.43 -5.46 12.73
N ASP A 144 -2.72 -5.49 13.08
CA ASP A 144 -3.57 -6.65 12.79
C ASP A 144 -3.96 -6.66 11.31
N PRO A 145 -3.58 -7.70 10.54
CA PRO A 145 -3.87 -7.72 9.13
C PRO A 145 -5.36 -7.70 8.81
N GLY A 146 -5.77 -6.85 7.86
CA GLY A 146 -7.17 -6.81 7.41
C GLY A 146 -8.10 -6.17 8.44
N HIS A 147 -7.59 -5.20 9.21
CA HIS A 147 -8.41 -4.39 10.11
C HIS A 147 -9.37 -3.45 9.36
N CYS A 148 -9.12 -3.19 8.08
CA CYS A 148 -10.08 -2.59 7.15
C CYS A 148 -10.13 -3.37 5.84
N ASP A 149 -11.25 -3.26 5.13
CA ASP A 149 -11.44 -3.77 3.79
C ASP A 149 -10.68 -2.91 2.78
N THR A 150 -9.84 -3.53 1.95
CA THR A 150 -8.94 -2.82 1.02
C THR A 150 -9.66 -2.24 -0.21
N SER A 151 -10.96 -2.50 -0.39
CA SER A 151 -11.73 -1.94 -1.50
C SER A 151 -12.61 -0.77 -1.06
N SER A 152 -13.32 -0.94 0.05
CA SER A 152 -14.32 -0.01 0.57
C SER A 152 -13.78 0.91 1.65
N GLY A 153 -12.73 0.51 2.38
CA GLY A 153 -12.19 1.25 3.53
C GLY A 153 -12.87 0.94 4.85
N VAL A 154 -13.95 0.16 4.84
CA VAL A 154 -14.72 -0.20 6.03
C VAL A 154 -13.86 -0.95 7.03
N CYS A 155 -13.86 -0.49 8.27
CA CYS A 155 -13.13 -1.08 9.39
C CYS A 155 -13.85 -2.33 9.88
N LEU A 156 -13.15 -3.47 9.85
CA LEU A 156 -13.70 -4.80 10.10
C LEU A 156 -13.41 -5.32 11.51
N LYS A 157 -12.45 -4.71 12.21
CA LYS A 157 -11.92 -5.19 13.49
C LYS A 157 -11.92 -4.10 14.56
N CYS A 158 -13.07 -3.45 14.73
CA CYS A 158 -13.26 -2.43 15.75
C CYS A 158 -12.99 -2.98 17.17
N HIS A 159 -12.14 -2.27 17.92
CA HIS A 159 -11.79 -2.56 19.30
C HIS A 159 -12.53 -1.64 20.28
N SER A 160 -12.31 -1.86 21.58
CA SER A 160 -12.84 -0.99 22.65
C SER A 160 -14.36 -0.83 22.62
N HIS A 161 -15.09 -1.87 22.20
CA HIS A 161 -16.54 -1.88 22.09
C HIS A 161 -17.08 -0.76 21.19
N THR A 162 -16.40 -0.55 20.07
CA THR A 162 -16.81 0.37 19.01
C THR A 162 -17.36 -0.39 17.81
N SER A 163 -18.13 0.31 16.98
CA SER A 163 -18.81 -0.18 15.79
C SER A 163 -19.00 0.98 14.81
N GLY A 164 -19.53 0.70 13.62
CA GLY A 164 -19.61 1.65 12.51
C GLY A 164 -18.53 1.38 11.46
N ASP A 165 -18.67 1.98 10.29
CA ASP A 165 -17.77 1.74 9.16
C ASP A 165 -16.37 2.28 9.45
N ASP A 166 -16.26 3.29 10.30
CA ASP A 166 -15.01 3.91 10.74
C ASP A 166 -14.74 3.65 12.23
N CYS A 167 -15.45 2.69 12.84
CA CYS A 167 -15.45 2.43 14.28
C CYS A 167 -15.79 3.69 15.12
N GLU A 168 -16.69 4.54 14.61
CA GLU A 168 -16.95 5.90 15.06
C GLU A 168 -17.99 6.00 16.19
N ARG A 169 -18.64 4.89 16.54
CA ARG A 169 -19.71 4.83 17.56
C ARG A 169 -19.49 3.67 18.51
N CYS A 170 -20.08 3.73 19.70
CA CYS A 170 -20.09 2.59 20.60
C CYS A 170 -20.97 1.47 20.04
N GLU A 171 -20.55 0.22 20.27
CA GLU A 171 -21.31 -0.98 19.93
C GLU A 171 -22.65 -1.02 20.69
N ASP A 172 -23.61 -1.77 20.16
CA ASP A 172 -24.91 -1.95 20.81
C ASP A 172 -24.77 -2.44 22.25
N GLY A 173 -25.45 -1.77 23.18
CA GLY A 173 -25.34 -2.06 24.62
C GLY A 173 -24.26 -1.25 25.36
N TYR A 174 -23.45 -0.49 24.63
CA TYR A 174 -22.47 0.45 25.17
C TYR A 174 -22.92 1.90 24.99
N TYR A 175 -22.38 2.80 25.80
CA TYR A 175 -22.60 4.25 25.72
C TYR A 175 -21.32 5.00 26.07
N GLY A 176 -21.20 6.25 25.64
CA GLY A 176 -19.99 7.06 25.80
C GLY A 176 -19.61 7.72 24.49
N ASP A 177 -18.34 8.06 24.34
CA ASP A 177 -17.76 8.66 23.14
C ASP A 177 -16.63 7.76 22.61
N ALA A 178 -16.83 7.26 21.40
CA ALA A 178 -15.93 6.34 20.71
C ALA A 178 -14.75 7.03 20.02
N ILE A 179 -14.77 8.36 19.85
CA ILE A 179 -13.78 9.10 19.07
C ILE A 179 -12.87 9.90 19.99
N THR A 180 -13.41 10.80 20.81
CA THR A 180 -12.58 11.74 21.59
C THR A 180 -12.23 11.17 22.96
N ALA A 181 -13.23 10.76 23.74
CA ALA A 181 -13.03 10.26 25.10
C ALA A 181 -12.64 8.77 25.18
N LYS A 182 -12.86 8.01 24.09
CA LYS A 182 -12.57 6.55 24.00
C LYS A 182 -13.13 5.74 25.17
N ASN A 183 -14.34 6.07 25.61
CA ASN A 183 -14.90 5.57 26.87
C ASN A 183 -16.22 4.81 26.69
N CYS A 184 -16.33 3.97 25.65
CA CYS A 184 -17.49 3.10 25.48
C CYS A 184 -17.63 2.15 26.67
N GLN A 185 -18.63 2.42 27.50
CA GLN A 185 -18.92 1.68 28.72
C GLN A 185 -20.18 0.86 28.53
N GLY A 186 -20.14 -0.41 28.92
CA GLY A 186 -21.32 -1.24 28.94
C GLY A 186 -22.32 -0.66 29.93
N LYS A 187 -23.61 -0.75 29.62
CA LYS A 187 -24.66 -0.54 30.63
C LYS A 187 -24.47 -1.60 31.71
N ARG A 188 -23.71 -1.28 32.78
CA ARG A 188 -23.63 -2.14 33.97
C ARG A 188 -25.07 -2.47 34.35
N ALA A 189 -25.32 -3.76 34.51
CA ALA A 189 -26.63 -4.37 34.64
C ALA A 189 -27.54 -3.69 35.68
N VAL A 190 -28.18 -2.57 35.33
CA VAL A 190 -29.36 -2.07 36.05
C VAL A 190 -30.46 -3.13 35.97
N MET A 191 -30.42 -4.01 34.95
CA MET A 191 -31.28 -5.20 34.85
C MET A 191 -31.02 -6.25 35.95
N MET A 192 -29.78 -6.41 36.42
CA MET A 192 -29.48 -7.39 37.48
C MET A 192 -29.87 -6.83 38.85
N MET A 193 -29.73 -5.52 39.08
CA MET A 193 -30.32 -4.88 40.26
C MET A 193 -31.84 -4.88 40.25
N MET A 194 -32.50 -4.72 39.10
CA MET A 194 -33.97 -4.85 39.02
C MET A 194 -34.47 -6.28 39.22
N MET A 195 -33.70 -7.30 38.82
CA MET A 195 -34.03 -8.69 39.20
C MET A 195 -33.77 -9.00 40.68
N PHE A 196 -32.80 -8.33 41.32
CA PHE A 196 -32.60 -8.43 42.77
C PHE A 196 -33.73 -7.74 43.57
N PHE A 197 -34.32 -6.65 43.06
CA PHE A 197 -35.45 -5.99 43.73
C PHE A 197 -36.75 -6.81 43.64
N VAL A 198 -37.01 -7.51 42.51
CA VAL A 198 -38.20 -8.38 42.39
C VAL A 198 -38.14 -9.59 43.32
N LEU A 199 -36.94 -10.07 43.69
CA LEU A 199 -36.79 -11.21 44.62
C LEU A 199 -36.84 -10.82 46.12
N ILE A 200 -36.85 -9.52 46.46
CA ILE A 200 -36.92 -9.05 47.86
C ILE A 200 -38.36 -8.66 48.25
N GLU A 201 -39.23 -8.30 47.29
CA GLU A 201 -40.63 -7.98 47.59
C GLU A 201 -41.47 -9.22 47.98
N ASP A 202 -41.02 -10.44 47.66
CA ASP A 202 -41.70 -11.69 48.05
C ASP A 202 -41.32 -12.20 49.47
N SER A 203 -40.34 -11.57 50.15
CA SER A 203 -39.82 -12.07 51.44
C SER A 203 -40.07 -11.16 52.65
N SER A 204 -40.93 -10.15 52.54
CA SER A 204 -41.15 -9.15 53.61
C SER A 204 -42.59 -9.08 54.16
N THR A 205 -43.35 -10.17 54.13
CA THR A 205 -44.51 -10.31 55.01
C THR A 205 -44.09 -10.80 56.39
N ASP A 206 -43.88 -9.88 57.33
CA ASP A 206 -43.99 -10.11 58.78
C ASP A 206 -43.93 -8.76 59.52
N PRO A 207 -44.49 -8.58 60.75
CA PRO A 207 -45.64 -9.21 61.40
C PRO A 207 -46.50 -8.22 62.25
N LEU A 208 -47.59 -8.74 62.86
CA LEU A 208 -48.32 -8.26 64.07
C LEU A 208 -49.35 -7.11 63.97
N THR A 209 -50.64 -7.49 64.04
CA THR A 209 -51.71 -7.12 65.02
C THR A 209 -53.00 -7.78 64.47
N ASP A 210 -53.81 -8.54 65.20
CA ASP A 210 -54.54 -8.15 66.41
C ASP A 210 -55.24 -9.38 67.04
N THR A 211 -55.17 -9.46 68.37
CA THR A 211 -56.22 -9.87 69.35
C THR A 211 -56.89 -11.26 69.35
N ASN A 212 -57.03 -11.74 70.61
CA ASN A 212 -57.94 -12.75 71.16
C ASN A 212 -57.56 -14.23 70.91
N LEU A 213 -57.58 -15.14 71.89
CA LEU A 213 -58.39 -15.24 73.10
C LEU A 213 -57.67 -16.18 74.11
N LEU A 214 -57.97 -15.99 75.40
CA LEU A 214 -57.70 -16.82 76.58
C LEU A 214 -57.85 -18.35 76.26
N GLN A 215 -57.20 -19.32 76.90
CA GLN A 215 -57.26 -19.62 78.34
C GLN A 215 -56.54 -20.98 78.63
N GLU A 216 -55.84 -21.08 79.77
CA GLU A 216 -55.60 -22.26 80.66
C GLU A 216 -55.08 -23.60 80.05
N THR A 217 -53.85 -24.04 80.34
CA THR A 217 -53.45 -24.95 81.45
C THR A 217 -54.36 -26.15 81.72
N SER A 218 -53.86 -27.36 81.39
CA SER A 218 -54.03 -28.70 82.01
C SER A 218 -55.44 -29.15 82.45
N PHE A 219 -55.88 -30.39 82.21
CA PHE A 219 -55.42 -31.58 82.95
C PHE A 219 -56.10 -32.85 82.37
N THR A 220 -55.36 -33.98 82.43
CA THR A 220 -55.76 -35.41 82.26
C THR A 220 -56.21 -35.94 80.90
#